data_AF-A0A1H2D1Y1-F1
#
_entry.id   AF-A0A1H2D1Y1-F1
#
_cell.length_a   1.000
_cell.length_b   1.000
_cell.length_c   1.000
_cell.angle_alpha   90.00
_cell.angle_beta   90.00
_cell.angle_gamma   90.00
#
_symmetry.space_group_name_H-M   'P 1'
#
loop_
_entity.id
_entity.type
_entity.pdbx_description
1 polymer ?
#
loop_
_entity_poly.entity_id
_entity_poly.type
_entity_poly.pdbx_seq_one_letter_code
_entity_poly.pdbx_strand_id
1 'polypeptide(L)'
;MRTDLRLPLGAGLAAVVCLWAAAGQQPKDPEPENASQGAYTFDISGTDMDSLYPGAVKRTRVTVRNPYSFSIRIRSLEARVASTSSRRCRPGRTNLVIGPYRGVLPLVVPARERTTAGEFEVTMPDTVGDACQKATFRLVFTAKASKVER
;
A
#
# COMPACT_ATOMS: atom_id res chain seq x y z
N MET A 1 1.51 36.39 32.66
CA MET A 1 0.11 36.24 33.11
C MET A 1 -0.09 34.78 33.43
N ARG A 2 -0.20 34.47 34.73
CA ARG A 2 -0.46 33.13 35.27
C ARG A 2 -1.97 33.04 35.49
N THR A 3 -2.58 31.95 35.06
CA THR A 3 -3.94 31.61 35.47
C THR A 3 -3.97 30.13 35.82
N ASP A 4 -3.69 29.89 37.10
CA ASP A 4 -4.15 28.74 37.86
C ASP A 4 -5.66 28.56 37.71
N LEU A 5 -6.13 27.34 37.47
CA LEU A 5 -7.50 26.96 37.84
C LEU A 5 -7.56 25.60 38.50
N ARG A 6 -8.21 25.64 39.66
CA ARG A 6 -8.33 24.64 40.71
C ARG A 6 -9.32 23.52 40.34
N LEU A 7 -9.03 22.33 40.85
CA LEU A 7 -10.00 21.23 41.02
C LEU A 7 -11.09 21.60 42.04
N PRO A 8 -12.24 20.91 41.97
CA PRO A 8 -12.93 20.48 43.18
C PRO A 8 -13.05 18.96 43.28
N LEU A 9 -12.76 18.47 44.49
CA LEU A 9 -13.14 17.15 44.99
C LEU A 9 -14.68 17.04 45.02
N GLY A 10 -15.20 15.89 44.55
CA GLY A 10 -16.56 15.45 44.81
C GLY A 10 -16.53 14.01 45.30
N ALA A 11 -16.68 13.82 46.62
CA ALA A 11 -16.95 12.54 47.25
C ALA A 11 -18.45 12.23 47.18
N GLY A 12 -18.81 10.98 46.88
CA GLY A 12 -20.19 10.52 46.89
C GLY A 12 -20.28 8.99 46.83
N LEU A 13 -20.47 8.38 47.99
CA LEU A 13 -20.80 6.96 48.21
C LEU A 13 -22.20 6.63 47.68
N ALA A 14 -22.39 5.42 47.11
CA ALA A 14 -23.43 4.45 47.52
C ALA A 14 -23.56 3.32 46.48
N ALA A 15 -23.47 2.08 46.97
CA ALA A 15 -23.65 0.85 46.22
C ALA A 15 -25.13 0.57 45.92
N VAL A 16 -25.42 0.02 44.74
CA VAL A 16 -26.57 -0.87 44.53
C VAL A 16 -26.10 -2.06 43.72
N VAL A 17 -26.06 -3.21 44.40
CA VAL A 17 -25.90 -4.53 43.82
C VAL A 17 -27.25 -4.93 43.23
N CYS A 18 -27.34 -5.02 41.91
CA CYS A 18 -28.40 -5.73 41.22
C CYS A 18 -27.77 -6.91 40.47
N LEU A 19 -27.71 -8.06 41.15
CA LEU A 19 -27.45 -9.35 40.52
C LEU A 19 -28.67 -9.72 39.65
N TRP A 20 -28.57 -9.47 38.35
CA TRP A 20 -29.43 -10.12 37.37
C TRP A 20 -28.62 -11.24 36.72
N ALA A 21 -29.04 -12.48 37.02
CA ALA A 21 -28.59 -13.68 36.35
C ALA A 21 -29.14 -13.71 34.92
N ALA A 22 -28.48 -12.99 34.01
CA ALA A 22 -28.66 -13.23 32.58
C ALA A 22 -27.80 -14.44 32.22
N ALA A 23 -28.44 -15.55 31.84
CA ALA A 23 -27.80 -16.70 31.21
C ALA A 23 -27.13 -16.21 29.91
N GLY A 24 -25.86 -15.81 30.03
CA GLY A 24 -25.04 -15.38 28.91
C GLY A 24 -24.81 -16.55 27.98
N GLN A 25 -25.50 -16.54 26.85
CA GLN A 25 -25.01 -17.21 25.65
C GLN A 25 -23.67 -16.53 25.33
N GLN A 26 -22.55 -17.19 25.63
CA GLN A 26 -21.24 -16.74 25.18
C GLN A 26 -21.33 -16.52 23.67
N PRO A 27 -21.17 -15.28 23.16
CA PRO A 27 -20.84 -15.12 21.75
C PRO A 27 -19.57 -15.94 21.54
N LYS A 28 -19.66 -17.00 20.72
CA LYS A 28 -18.48 -17.63 20.15
C LYS A 28 -17.77 -16.51 19.42
N ASP A 29 -16.73 -15.96 20.04
CA ASP A 29 -15.77 -15.13 19.34
C ASP A 29 -15.35 -15.94 18.10
N PRO A 30 -15.45 -15.36 16.88
CA PRO A 30 -14.90 -16.02 15.72
C PRO A 30 -13.43 -16.26 16.02
N GLU A 31 -13.09 -17.52 16.19
CA GLU A 31 -11.71 -18.00 16.23
C GLU A 31 -10.97 -17.28 15.12
N PRO A 32 -9.87 -16.57 15.41
CA PRO A 32 -9.09 -15.92 14.37
C PRO A 32 -8.54 -17.06 13.52
N GLU A 33 -9.29 -17.41 12.48
CA GLU A 33 -8.90 -18.33 11.45
C GLU A 33 -7.59 -17.76 10.93
N ASN A 34 -6.52 -18.40 11.40
CA ASN A 34 -5.16 -17.95 11.22
C ASN A 34 -4.87 -18.17 9.75
N ALA A 35 -5.33 -17.20 8.95
CA ALA A 35 -5.27 -17.13 7.52
C ALA A 35 -3.80 -17.01 7.16
N SER A 36 -3.13 -18.15 7.22
CA SER A 36 -1.84 -18.44 6.63
C SER A 36 -2.03 -18.42 5.11
N GLN A 37 -2.51 -17.29 4.59
CA GLN A 37 -2.51 -17.00 3.17
C GLN A 37 -1.04 -16.95 2.80
N GLY A 38 -0.53 -18.07 2.29
CA GLY A 38 0.86 -18.23 1.92
C GLY A 38 1.30 -17.03 1.09
N ALA A 39 2.37 -16.36 1.54
CA ALA A 39 2.94 -15.24 0.81
C ALA A 39 3.49 -15.78 -0.52
N TYR A 40 2.76 -15.55 -1.60
CA TYR A 40 3.22 -15.91 -2.95
C TYR A 40 4.26 -14.88 -3.42
N THR A 41 5.39 -15.37 -3.93
CA THR A 41 6.44 -14.56 -4.54
C THR A 41 6.37 -14.66 -6.06
N PHE A 42 6.29 -13.51 -6.73
CA PHE A 42 6.21 -13.44 -8.19
C PHE A 42 6.80 -12.13 -8.69
N ASP A 43 7.17 -12.10 -9.97
CA ASP A 43 7.85 -10.93 -10.54
C ASP A 43 6.83 -9.89 -11.00
N ILE A 44 7.05 -8.64 -10.58
CA ILE A 44 6.33 -7.46 -11.06
C ILE A 44 7.37 -6.50 -11.61
N SER A 45 7.20 -6.10 -12.86
CA SER A 45 8.11 -5.16 -13.52
C SER A 45 7.36 -3.93 -14.03
N GLY A 46 8.09 -2.83 -14.13
CA GLY A 46 7.64 -1.60 -14.79
C GLY A 46 8.77 -0.94 -15.54
N THR A 47 8.44 0.06 -16.35
CA THR A 47 9.44 0.87 -17.04
C THR A 47 10.14 1.80 -16.06
N ASP A 48 11.45 1.98 -16.22
CA ASP A 48 12.21 2.98 -15.47
C ASP A 48 11.74 4.39 -15.83
N MET A 49 11.73 5.29 -14.85
CA MET A 49 11.26 6.67 -15.03
C MET A 49 12.45 7.60 -15.25
N ASP A 50 12.83 7.77 -16.51
CA ASP A 50 13.88 8.69 -16.95
C ASP A 50 13.32 10.04 -17.44
N SER A 51 14.22 10.94 -17.85
CA SER A 51 13.88 12.19 -18.58
C SER A 51 12.78 13.03 -17.92
N LEU A 52 12.70 12.97 -16.59
CA LEU A 52 11.78 13.76 -15.80
C LEU A 52 12.38 15.14 -15.52
N TYR A 53 11.54 16.16 -15.59
CA TYR A 53 11.84 17.55 -15.25
C TYR A 53 10.72 18.09 -14.35
N PRO A 54 10.91 19.22 -13.65
CA PRO A 54 9.88 19.75 -12.76
C PRO A 54 8.58 20.01 -13.54
N GLY A 55 7.46 19.51 -13.03
CA GLY A 55 6.15 19.53 -13.68
C GLY A 55 5.89 18.38 -14.65
N ALA A 56 6.89 17.54 -14.95
CA ALA A 56 6.71 16.43 -15.87
C ALA A 56 5.78 15.34 -15.30
N VAL A 57 4.92 14.81 -16.17
CA VAL A 57 4.05 13.66 -15.90
C VAL A 57 4.42 12.54 -16.85
N LYS A 58 4.71 11.35 -16.31
CA LYS A 58 4.98 10.12 -17.06
C LYS A 58 4.14 8.96 -16.55
N ARG A 59 4.02 7.91 -17.35
CA ARG A 59 3.34 6.67 -16.98
C ARG A 59 4.30 5.49 -17.07
N THR A 60 4.22 4.60 -16.07
CA THR A 60 4.93 3.33 -16.08
C THR A 60 3.91 2.21 -16.26
N ARG A 61 4.14 1.34 -17.26
CA ARG A 61 3.30 0.16 -17.49
C ARG A 61 3.76 -0.97 -16.62
N VAL A 62 2.85 -1.57 -15.87
CA VAL A 62 3.12 -2.67 -14.94
C VAL A 62 2.81 -4.01 -15.60
N THR A 63 3.78 -4.91 -15.57
CA THR A 63 3.63 -6.29 -16.03
C THR A 63 3.82 -7.24 -14.86
N VAL A 64 2.89 -8.18 -14.70
CA VAL A 64 2.97 -9.24 -13.69
C VAL A 64 3.31 -10.55 -14.40
N ARG A 65 4.27 -11.29 -13.88
CA ARG A 65 4.61 -12.64 -14.34
C ARG A 65 4.21 -13.65 -13.28
N ASN A 66 3.39 -14.62 -13.65
CA ASN A 66 3.01 -15.72 -12.77
C ASN A 66 3.94 -16.93 -13.02
N PRO A 67 4.86 -17.27 -12.09
CA PRO A 67 5.73 -18.43 -12.26
C PRO A 67 5.03 -19.76 -11.95
N TYR A 68 3.82 -19.73 -11.38
CA TYR A 68 3.13 -20.91 -10.88
C TYR A 68 2.36 -21.66 -11.97
N SER A 69 2.03 -22.93 -11.71
CA SER A 69 1.21 -23.79 -12.58
C SER A 69 -0.29 -23.58 -12.41
N PHE A 70 -0.71 -22.58 -11.64
CA PHE A 70 -2.11 -22.22 -11.41
C PHE A 70 -2.29 -20.71 -11.60
N SER A 71 -3.51 -20.29 -11.90
CA SER A 71 -3.83 -18.87 -12.03
C SER A 71 -3.82 -18.16 -10.68
N ILE A 72 -3.31 -16.94 -10.65
CA ILE A 72 -3.32 -16.06 -9.47
C ILE A 72 -4.28 -14.90 -9.69
N ARG A 73 -4.93 -14.44 -8.62
CA ARG A 73 -5.79 -13.26 -8.58
C ARG A 73 -5.12 -12.15 -7.79
N ILE A 74 -4.68 -11.11 -8.48
CA ILE A 74 -4.12 -9.90 -7.89
C ILE A 74 -5.27 -9.01 -7.41
N ARG A 75 -5.24 -8.61 -6.13
CA ARG A 75 -6.27 -7.76 -5.50
C ARG A 75 -5.82 -6.33 -5.27
N SER A 76 -4.52 -6.12 -5.11
CA SER A 76 -3.94 -4.78 -4.94
C SER A 76 -2.57 -4.72 -5.60
N LEU A 77 -2.23 -3.53 -6.11
CA LEU A 77 -0.92 -3.18 -6.64
C LEU A 77 -0.50 -1.84 -6.03
N GLU A 78 0.72 -1.77 -5.54
CA GLU A 78 1.33 -0.55 -5.01
C GLU A 78 2.69 -0.35 -5.67
N ALA A 79 3.08 0.92 -5.87
CA ALA A 79 4.39 1.30 -6.37
C ALA A 79 5.07 2.27 -5.41
N ARG A 80 6.38 2.14 -5.26
CA ARG A 80 7.22 3.01 -4.42
C ARG A 80 8.51 3.35 -5.15
N VAL A 81 9.08 4.51 -4.86
CA VAL A 81 10.39 4.90 -5.38
C VAL A 81 11.46 4.15 -4.58
N ALA A 82 12.22 3.30 -5.25
CA ALA A 82 13.27 2.51 -4.62
C ALA A 82 14.61 3.24 -4.63
N SER A 83 14.98 3.80 -5.78
CA SER A 83 16.27 4.46 -5.96
C SER A 83 16.26 5.45 -7.12
N THR A 84 17.35 6.21 -7.23
CA THR A 84 17.61 7.15 -8.32
C THR A 84 19.05 7.00 -8.80
N SER A 85 19.31 7.27 -10.08
CA SER A 85 20.66 7.24 -10.65
C SER A 85 21.55 8.38 -10.17
N SER A 86 20.99 9.47 -9.64
CA SER A 86 21.74 10.63 -9.15
C SER A 86 22.01 10.52 -7.66
N ARG A 87 23.30 10.50 -7.25
CA ARG A 87 23.70 10.47 -5.83
C ARG A 87 23.28 11.72 -5.03
N ARG A 88 23.04 12.83 -5.73
CA ARG A 88 22.60 14.10 -5.13
C ARG A 88 21.07 14.21 -5.09
N CYS A 89 20.36 13.28 -5.72
CA CYS A 89 18.92 13.16 -5.63
C CYS A 89 18.57 12.07 -4.61
N ARG A 90 17.68 12.37 -3.65
CA ARG A 90 17.18 11.33 -2.74
C ARG A 90 15.90 10.72 -3.32
N PRO A 91 15.73 9.39 -3.31
CA PRO A 91 14.45 8.79 -3.68
C PRO A 91 13.40 9.17 -2.62
N GLY A 92 12.25 9.68 -3.05
CA GLY A 92 11.20 10.06 -2.11
C GLY A 92 10.08 10.89 -2.74
N ARG A 93 8.96 11.01 -1.99
CA ARG A 93 7.74 11.68 -2.45
C ARG A 93 7.91 13.17 -2.72
N THR A 94 8.90 13.82 -2.11
CA THR A 94 9.25 15.22 -2.36
C THR A 94 9.83 15.45 -3.75
N ASN A 95 10.45 14.42 -4.34
CA ASN A 95 11.10 14.49 -5.64
C ASN A 95 10.30 13.78 -6.74
N LEU A 96 9.46 12.82 -6.37
CA LEU A 96 8.63 12.07 -7.30
C LEU A 96 7.36 11.57 -6.63
N VAL A 97 6.21 12.01 -7.13
CA VAL A 97 4.88 11.62 -6.64
C VAL A 97 4.33 10.53 -7.54
N ILE A 98 4.04 9.38 -6.95
CA ILE A 98 3.34 8.28 -7.64
C ILE A 98 1.85 8.47 -7.39
N GLY A 99 1.09 8.58 -8.47
CA GLY A 99 -0.36 8.68 -8.46
C GLY A 99 -1.03 7.32 -8.21
N PRO A 100 -2.38 7.28 -8.23
CA PRO A 100 -3.12 6.03 -8.08
C PRO A 100 -2.87 5.09 -9.25
N TYR A 101 -3.02 3.80 -8.98
CA TYR A 101 -3.01 2.76 -10.00
C TYR A 101 -4.15 2.95 -11.01
N ARG A 102 -3.83 2.81 -12.29
CA ARG A 102 -4.77 2.89 -13.42
C ARG A 102 -4.82 1.54 -14.14
N GLY A 103 -5.80 0.73 -13.77
CA GLY A 103 -6.07 -0.57 -14.37
C GLY A 103 -7.28 -1.21 -13.70
N VAL A 104 -7.64 -2.40 -14.14
CA VAL A 104 -8.77 -3.14 -13.57
C VAL A 104 -8.26 -4.12 -12.52
N LEU A 105 -8.88 -4.10 -11.33
CA LEU A 105 -8.67 -5.07 -10.27
C LEU A 105 -10.03 -5.64 -9.82
N PRO A 106 -10.12 -6.92 -9.42
CA PRO A 106 -9.01 -7.88 -9.37
C PRO A 106 -8.55 -8.34 -10.76
N LEU A 107 -7.25 -8.60 -10.91
CA LEU A 107 -6.65 -9.10 -12.16
C LEU A 107 -6.34 -10.59 -12.01
N VAL A 108 -6.77 -11.40 -12.96
CA VAL A 108 -6.37 -12.82 -13.05
C VAL A 108 -5.19 -12.94 -14.00
N VAL A 109 -4.08 -13.50 -13.51
CA VAL A 109 -2.90 -13.83 -14.32
C VAL A 109 -2.86 -15.35 -14.49
N PRO A 110 -2.99 -15.87 -15.72
CA PRO A 110 -2.99 -17.30 -15.97
C PRO A 110 -1.68 -17.99 -15.52
N ALA A 111 -1.75 -19.31 -15.38
CA ALA A 111 -0.59 -20.13 -15.04
C ALA A 111 0.55 -19.93 -16.04
N ARG A 112 1.78 -19.73 -15.55
CA ARG A 112 3.01 -19.56 -16.36
C ARG A 112 3.01 -18.38 -17.34
N GLU A 113 2.05 -17.46 -17.24
CA GLU A 113 1.90 -16.35 -18.18
C GLU A 113 2.39 -14.99 -17.63
N ARG A 114 2.46 -14.02 -18.53
CA ARG A 114 2.70 -12.60 -18.25
C ARG A 114 1.48 -11.80 -18.66
N THR A 115 1.04 -10.88 -17.82
CA THR A 115 -0.12 -10.03 -18.09
C THR A 115 0.21 -8.58 -17.76
N THR A 116 -0.13 -7.68 -18.68
CA THR A 116 -0.13 -6.24 -18.42
C THR A 116 -1.23 -5.93 -17.42
N ALA A 117 -0.87 -5.46 -16.23
CA ALA A 117 -1.84 -5.18 -15.19
C ALA A 117 -2.52 -3.83 -15.41
N GLY A 118 -1.73 -2.81 -15.74
CA GLY A 118 -2.18 -1.43 -15.85
C GLY A 118 -0.99 -0.49 -15.79
N GLU A 119 -1.22 0.73 -15.32
CA GLU A 119 -0.21 1.78 -15.30
C GLU A 119 -0.23 2.55 -13.98
N PHE A 120 0.90 3.11 -13.57
CA PHE A 120 0.96 4.18 -12.57
C PHE A 120 1.33 5.49 -13.26
N GLU A 121 0.60 6.55 -12.96
CA GLU A 121 1.03 7.91 -13.31
C GLU A 121 2.03 8.41 -12.27
N VAL A 122 3.09 9.05 -12.74
CA VAL A 122 4.21 9.52 -11.94
C VAL A 122 4.44 10.98 -12.30
N THR A 123 4.42 11.84 -11.30
CA THR A 123 4.58 13.29 -11.46
C THR A 123 5.82 13.75 -10.71
N MET A 124 6.67 14.53 -11.37
CA MET A 124 7.76 15.25 -10.72
C MET A 124 7.26 16.64 -10.32
N PRO A 125 7.20 16.99 -9.02
CA PRO A 125 6.76 18.33 -8.59
C PRO A 125 7.60 19.46 -9.17
N ASP A 126 7.04 20.67 -9.27
CA ASP A 126 7.76 21.86 -9.73
C ASP A 126 8.85 22.33 -8.74
N THR A 127 8.74 21.92 -7.47
CA THR A 127 9.66 22.31 -6.39
C THR A 127 10.92 21.44 -6.31
N VAL A 128 11.14 20.56 -7.30
CA VAL A 128 12.24 19.60 -7.28
C VAL A 128 13.56 20.27 -7.64
N GLY A 129 14.57 20.09 -6.78
CA GLY A 129 15.90 20.65 -7.02
C GLY A 129 16.59 20.08 -8.25
N ASP A 130 17.45 20.88 -8.89
CA ASP A 130 18.14 20.56 -10.14
C ASP A 130 18.86 19.21 -10.14
N ALA A 131 19.37 18.78 -8.98
CA ALA A 131 20.07 17.50 -8.79
C ALA A 131 19.23 16.26 -9.12
N CYS A 132 17.89 16.38 -9.13
CA CYS A 132 16.94 15.33 -9.45
C CYS A 132 16.41 15.39 -10.89
N GLN A 133 16.68 16.48 -11.61
CA GLN A 133 16.26 16.62 -13.00
C GLN A 133 17.04 15.65 -13.89
N LYS A 134 16.36 15.04 -14.85
CA LYS A 134 16.89 14.01 -15.77
C LYS A 134 17.47 12.77 -15.09
N ALA A 135 17.32 12.65 -13.77
CA ALA A 135 17.68 11.43 -13.06
C ALA A 135 16.71 10.31 -13.42
N THR A 136 17.21 9.08 -13.41
CA THR A 136 16.39 7.88 -13.63
C THR A 136 15.92 7.37 -12.29
N PHE A 137 14.60 7.32 -12.09
CA PHE A 137 13.99 6.76 -10.88
C PHE A 137 13.57 5.32 -11.12
N ARG A 138 14.01 4.42 -10.24
CA ARG A 138 13.61 3.02 -10.24
C ARG A 138 12.47 2.83 -9.26
N LEU A 139 11.39 2.25 -9.75
CA LEU A 139 10.23 1.93 -8.92
C LEU A 139 10.28 0.46 -8.52
N VAL A 140 9.83 0.19 -7.29
CA VAL A 140 9.54 -1.16 -6.82
C VAL A 140 8.03 -1.32 -6.70
N PHE A 141 7.53 -2.47 -7.12
CA PHE A 141 6.10 -2.79 -7.10
C PHE A 141 5.84 -3.90 -6.09
N THR A 142 4.73 -3.82 -5.39
CA THR A 142 4.25 -4.86 -4.48
C THR A 142 2.79 -5.16 -4.78
N ALA A 143 2.38 -6.40 -4.55
CA ALA A 143 1.01 -6.82 -4.81
C ALA A 143 0.53 -7.82 -3.76
N LYS A 144 -0.79 -7.84 -3.55
CA LYS A 144 -1.46 -8.92 -2.82
C LYS A 144 -2.14 -9.85 -3.81
N ALA A 145 -1.84 -11.13 -3.73
CA ALA A 145 -2.36 -12.15 -4.62
C ALA A 145 -2.92 -13.34 -3.85
N SER A 146 -3.94 -13.99 -4.41
CA SER A 146 -4.43 -15.29 -3.94
C SER A 146 -4.47 -16.28 -5.10
N LYS A 147 -4.30 -17.57 -4.83
CA LYS A 147 -4.58 -18.64 -5.80
C LYS A 147 -6.05 -18.55 -6.25
N VAL A 148 -6.32 -18.82 -7.52
CA VAL A 148 -7.68 -19.03 -8.01
C VAL A 148 -8.03 -20.50 -7.79
N GLU A 149 -8.98 -20.77 -6.92
CA GLU A 149 -9.61 -22.09 -6.79
C GLU A 149 -10.56 -22.27 -7.98
N ARG A 150 -10.53 -23.46 -8.60
CA ARG A 150 -11.44 -23.84 -9.67
C ARG A 150 -12.72 -24.40 -9.07
#